data_AF-A0A1F1V3C9-F1
#
_entry.id   AF-A0A1F1V3C9-F1
#
_cell.length_a   1.000
_cell.length_b   1.000
_cell.length_c   1.000
_cell.angle_alpha   90.00
_cell.angle_beta   90.00
_cell.angle_gamma   90.00
#
_symmetry.space_group_name_H-M   'P 1'
#
loop_
_entity.id
_entity.type
_entity.pdbx_description
1 polymer ?
#
loop_
_entity_poly.entity_id
_entity_poly.type
_entity_poly.pdbx_seq_one_letter_code
_entity_poly.pdbx_strand_id
1 'polypeptide(L)'
;MVSLPPLNPKSPSHVDASAVDKKTPGGPPEAVQLMLRCWAVMIAGELIHQILSVVFAFVDPSALRDAAKQQAKQRGEEISDGLINMGVYGSLILMTLIQLGVLLLFVFALRAVRNKSSQAGNAYRLLQIFGVFFALRMITLFMMQPASTAIPVVFYGIDGVVQIILGVAGILGIIYSTDKDAVNWVAPKKDASKKDAAKTEKEQ
;
A
#
# COMPACT_ATOMS: atom_id res chain seq x y z
N MET A 1 44.02 18.30 37.32
CA MET A 1 43.35 17.00 37.54
C MET A 1 41.86 17.28 37.58
N VAL A 2 41.14 17.03 36.47
CA VAL A 2 39.71 17.31 36.38
C VAL A 2 38.96 16.09 36.90
N SER A 3 38.29 16.22 38.04
CA SER A 3 37.46 15.17 38.62
C SER A 3 36.18 15.06 37.79
N LEU A 4 35.93 13.90 37.20
CA LEU A 4 34.66 13.63 36.52
C LEU A 4 33.55 13.50 37.58
N PRO A 5 32.39 14.15 37.36
CA PRO A 5 31.27 14.04 38.29
C PRO A 5 30.77 12.59 38.39
N PRO A 6 30.26 12.16 39.56
CA PRO A 6 29.80 10.80 39.77
C PRO A 6 28.64 10.47 38.83
N LEU A 7 28.69 9.28 38.21
CA LEU A 7 27.61 8.74 37.40
C LEU A 7 26.32 8.71 38.23
N ASN A 8 25.32 9.48 37.83
CA ASN A 8 23.98 9.42 38.42
C ASN A 8 23.18 8.30 37.73
N PRO A 9 22.88 7.18 38.41
CA PRO A 9 22.14 6.06 37.83
C PRO A 9 20.66 6.37 37.57
N LYS A 10 20.18 7.57 37.93
CA LYS A 10 18.80 8.03 37.70
C LYS A 10 18.67 9.03 36.54
N SER A 11 19.65 9.09 35.64
CA SER A 11 19.55 9.93 34.45
C SER A 11 18.47 9.35 33.49
N PRO A 12 17.45 10.11 33.04
CA PRO A 12 16.33 9.60 32.22
C PRO A 12 16.71 9.15 30.78
N SER A 13 17.99 8.97 30.49
CA SER A 13 18.52 8.69 29.15
C SER A 13 18.76 7.20 28.89
N HIS A 14 18.29 6.31 29.76
CA HIS A 14 18.26 4.89 29.47
C HIS A 14 16.81 4.46 29.27
N VAL A 15 16.38 4.42 28.01
CA VAL A 15 15.23 3.59 27.65
C VAL A 15 15.68 2.16 27.90
N ASP A 16 15.15 1.54 28.95
CA ASP A 16 15.43 0.15 29.26
C ASP A 16 15.17 -0.71 28.02
N ALA A 17 16.12 -1.60 27.67
CA ALA A 17 15.97 -2.53 26.55
C ALA A 17 14.72 -3.43 26.69
N SER A 18 14.18 -3.57 27.90
CA SER A 18 12.91 -4.25 28.19
C SER A 18 11.66 -3.49 27.71
N ALA A 19 11.77 -2.20 27.36
CA ALA A 19 10.68 -1.44 26.75
C ALA A 19 10.50 -1.77 25.26
N VAL A 20 11.56 -2.25 24.59
CA VAL A 20 11.53 -2.72 23.20
C VAL A 20 11.02 -4.16 23.13
N ASP A 21 11.31 -4.99 24.14
CA ASP A 21 11.01 -6.43 24.12
C ASP A 21 9.77 -6.82 24.96
N LYS A 22 8.65 -6.11 24.80
CA LYS A 22 7.34 -6.70 25.13
C LYS A 22 6.95 -7.69 24.04
N LYS A 23 7.72 -8.77 23.92
CA LYS A 23 7.38 -9.99 23.18
C LYS A 23 6.13 -10.56 23.83
N THR A 24 4.96 -10.25 23.29
CA THR A 24 3.73 -10.93 23.70
C THR A 24 3.87 -12.39 23.28
N PRO A 25 3.91 -13.37 24.20
CA PRO A 25 4.05 -14.77 23.84
C PRO A 25 2.86 -15.15 22.95
N GLY A 26 3.12 -15.45 21.67
CA GLY A 26 2.08 -15.81 20.69
C GLY A 26 1.61 -14.69 19.75
N GLY A 27 2.12 -13.46 19.87
CA GLY A 27 1.84 -12.37 18.92
C GLY A 27 2.62 -12.51 17.59
N PRO A 28 2.17 -11.87 16.49
CA PRO A 28 2.96 -11.79 15.26
C PRO A 28 4.33 -11.13 15.54
N PRO A 29 5.43 -11.64 14.95
CA PRO A 29 6.75 -11.02 15.04
C PRO A 29 6.71 -9.53 14.69
N GLU A 30 7.64 -8.75 15.23
CA GLU A 30 7.67 -7.29 15.03
C GLU A 30 7.73 -6.93 13.53
N ALA A 31 8.56 -7.63 12.76
CA ALA A 31 8.64 -7.46 11.30
C ALA A 31 7.28 -7.68 10.61
N VAL A 32 6.51 -8.68 11.04
CA VAL A 32 5.16 -8.94 10.53
C VAL A 32 4.20 -7.81 10.89
N GLN A 33 4.27 -7.29 12.11
CA GLN A 33 3.43 -6.16 12.53
C GLN A 33 3.74 -4.90 11.73
N LEU A 34 5.01 -4.58 11.54
CA LEU A 34 5.46 -3.43 10.76
C LEU A 34 5.06 -3.56 9.30
N MET A 35 5.30 -4.73 8.68
CA MET A 35 4.85 -5.03 7.33
C MET A 35 3.35 -4.83 7.16
N LEU A 36 2.53 -5.43 8.04
CA LEU A 36 1.07 -5.31 7.98
C LEU A 36 0.61 -3.85 8.18
N ARG A 37 1.27 -3.08 9.04
CA ARG A 37 0.98 -1.65 9.25
C ARG A 37 1.35 -0.82 8.02
N CYS A 38 2.52 -1.06 7.42
CA CYS A 38 2.94 -0.39 6.19
C CYS A 38 1.93 -0.62 5.06
N TRP A 39 1.54 -1.88 4.83
CA TRP A 39 0.52 -2.18 3.82
C TRP A 39 -0.86 -1.65 4.19
N ALA A 40 -1.23 -1.61 5.47
CA ALA A 40 -2.48 -0.97 5.90
C ALA A 40 -2.49 0.54 5.61
N VAL A 41 -1.38 1.25 5.89
CA VAL A 41 -1.22 2.68 5.57
C VAL A 41 -1.28 2.89 4.07
N MET A 42 -0.61 2.06 3.28
CA MET A 42 -0.65 2.10 1.82
C MET A 42 -2.09 1.96 1.29
N ILE A 43 -2.86 0.99 1.79
CA ILE A 43 -4.25 0.74 1.38
C ILE A 43 -5.17 1.89 1.83
N ALA A 44 -5.08 2.32 3.09
CA ALA A 44 -5.90 3.41 3.61
C ALA A 44 -5.61 4.73 2.88
N GLY A 45 -4.34 4.97 2.57
CA GLY A 45 -3.90 6.09 1.78
C GLY A 45 -4.43 6.06 0.34
N GLU A 46 -4.44 4.89 -0.31
CA GLU A 46 -5.00 4.77 -1.67
C GLU A 46 -6.50 5.06 -1.68
N LEU A 47 -7.23 4.66 -0.63
CA LEU A 47 -8.64 5.03 -0.51
C LEU A 47 -8.83 6.56 -0.46
N ILE A 48 -8.01 7.27 0.33
CA ILE A 48 -8.06 8.72 0.43
C ILE A 48 -7.75 9.36 -0.94
N HIS A 49 -6.66 8.92 -1.58
CA HIS A 49 -6.28 9.39 -2.92
C HIS A 49 -7.39 9.13 -3.95
N GLN A 50 -8.03 7.98 -3.90
CA GLN A 50 -9.12 7.63 -4.80
C GLN A 50 -10.35 8.52 -4.58
N ILE A 51 -10.70 8.82 -3.33
CA ILE A 51 -11.80 9.76 -3.02
C ILE A 51 -11.47 11.14 -3.59
N LEU A 52 -10.26 11.66 -3.36
CA LEU A 52 -9.83 12.95 -3.91
C LEU A 52 -9.89 12.96 -5.44
N SER A 53 -9.37 11.90 -6.09
CA SER A 53 -9.36 11.76 -7.54
C SER A 53 -10.78 11.77 -8.14
N VAL A 54 -11.72 11.06 -7.49
CA VAL A 54 -13.13 11.05 -7.91
C VAL A 54 -13.74 12.43 -7.75
N VAL A 55 -13.56 13.08 -6.59
CA VAL A 55 -14.09 14.44 -6.38
C VAL A 55 -13.57 15.39 -7.44
N PHE A 56 -12.26 15.35 -7.75
CA PHE A 56 -11.67 16.20 -8.76
C PHE A 56 -12.23 15.95 -10.17
N ALA A 57 -12.41 14.68 -10.54
CA ALA A 57 -12.98 14.31 -11.83
C ALA A 57 -14.45 14.73 -11.99
N PHE A 58 -15.23 14.76 -10.90
CA PHE A 58 -16.62 15.22 -10.91
C PHE A 58 -16.73 16.76 -10.89
N VAL A 59 -15.83 17.45 -10.22
CA VAL A 59 -15.81 18.93 -10.18
C VAL A 59 -15.39 19.52 -11.51
N ASP A 60 -14.38 18.93 -12.17
CA ASP A 60 -13.89 19.39 -13.47
C ASP A 60 -13.62 18.23 -14.44
N PRO A 61 -14.65 17.80 -15.21
CA PRO A 61 -14.49 16.77 -16.23
C PRO A 61 -13.93 17.32 -17.55
N SER A 62 -13.49 18.59 -17.62
CA SER A 62 -13.07 19.25 -18.87
C SER A 62 -11.97 18.47 -19.60
N ALA A 63 -10.94 18.03 -18.88
CA ALA A 63 -9.85 17.23 -19.45
C ALA A 63 -10.32 15.91 -20.09
N LEU A 64 -11.29 15.23 -19.47
CA LEU A 64 -11.87 13.99 -20.00
C LEU A 64 -12.78 14.25 -21.20
N ARG A 65 -13.53 15.35 -21.16
CA ARG A 65 -14.38 15.78 -22.27
C ARG A 65 -13.55 16.18 -23.48
N ASP A 66 -12.42 16.86 -23.26
CA ASP A 66 -11.51 17.27 -24.33
C ASP A 66 -10.80 16.07 -24.96
N ALA A 67 -10.36 15.11 -24.14
CA ALA A 67 -9.82 13.84 -24.63
C ALA A 67 -10.87 13.06 -25.46
N ALA A 68 -12.11 12.96 -24.97
CA ALA A 68 -13.21 12.29 -25.68
C ALA A 68 -13.55 12.99 -27.00
N LYS A 69 -13.58 14.33 -27.01
CA LYS A 69 -13.79 15.14 -28.23
C LYS A 69 -12.66 14.96 -29.25
N GLN A 70 -11.40 14.93 -28.79
CA GLN A 70 -10.26 14.66 -29.67
C GLN A 70 -10.35 13.26 -30.27
N GLN A 71 -10.73 12.25 -29.49
CA GLN A 71 -10.87 10.89 -29.95
C GLN A 71 -12.04 10.71 -30.94
N ALA A 72 -13.17 11.39 -30.71
CA ALA A 72 -14.30 11.42 -31.65
C ALA A 72 -13.93 12.08 -32.98
N LYS A 73 -13.22 13.23 -32.92
CA LYS A 73 -12.68 13.90 -34.11
C LYS A 73 -11.73 13.01 -34.92
N GLN A 74 -10.87 12.24 -34.25
CA GLN A 74 -9.97 11.29 -34.91
C GLN A 74 -10.72 10.15 -35.61
N ARG A 75 -11.92 9.80 -35.13
CA ARG A 75 -12.78 8.76 -35.73
C ARG A 75 -13.73 9.30 -36.79
N GLY A 76 -13.76 10.62 -37.03
CA GLY A 76 -14.68 11.26 -37.97
C GLY A 76 -16.15 11.20 -37.53
N GLU A 77 -16.41 10.93 -36.24
CA GLU A 77 -17.77 10.83 -35.70
C GLU A 77 -18.18 12.16 -35.04
N GLU A 78 -19.27 12.76 -35.51
CA GLU A 78 -19.96 13.85 -34.81
C GLU A 78 -20.82 13.26 -33.69
N ILE A 79 -20.17 13.01 -32.54
CA ILE A 79 -20.87 12.52 -31.35
C ILE A 79 -21.57 13.70 -30.66
N SER A 80 -22.87 13.57 -30.38
CA SER A 80 -23.63 14.58 -29.64
C SER A 80 -23.02 14.85 -28.26
N ASP A 81 -23.05 16.11 -27.81
CA ASP A 81 -22.53 16.50 -26.49
C ASP A 81 -23.19 15.72 -25.33
N GLY A 82 -24.45 15.30 -25.49
CA GLY A 82 -25.16 14.43 -24.54
C GLY A 82 -24.54 13.04 -24.44
N LEU A 83 -24.22 12.40 -25.58
CA LEU A 83 -23.52 11.12 -25.60
C LEU A 83 -22.09 11.24 -25.05
N ILE A 84 -21.39 12.34 -25.35
CA ILE A 84 -20.03 12.58 -24.82
C ILE A 84 -20.07 12.67 -23.29
N ASN A 85 -21.00 13.45 -22.73
CA ASN A 85 -21.12 13.58 -21.28
C ASN A 85 -21.51 12.25 -20.62
N MET A 86 -22.49 11.51 -21.18
CA MET A 86 -22.84 10.18 -20.67
C MET A 86 -21.66 9.21 -20.72
N GLY A 87 -20.89 9.22 -21.81
CA GLY A 87 -19.69 8.40 -21.97
C GLY A 87 -18.59 8.75 -20.98
N VAL A 88 -18.35 10.05 -20.74
CA VAL A 88 -17.36 10.54 -19.77
C VAL A 88 -17.74 10.12 -18.35
N TYR A 89 -18.96 10.41 -17.90
CA TYR A 89 -19.40 10.02 -16.55
C TYR A 89 -19.54 8.51 -16.39
N GLY A 90 -20.00 7.79 -17.40
CA GLY A 90 -20.05 6.33 -17.40
C GLY A 90 -18.66 5.70 -17.26
N SER A 91 -17.68 6.22 -18.01
CA SER A 91 -16.28 5.80 -17.92
C SER A 91 -15.67 6.12 -16.55
N LEU A 92 -15.94 7.31 -16.01
CA LEU A 92 -15.50 7.71 -14.66
C LEU A 92 -16.02 6.75 -13.59
N ILE A 93 -17.30 6.41 -13.62
CA ILE A 93 -17.91 5.47 -12.67
C ILE A 93 -17.28 4.08 -12.83
N LEU A 94 -17.18 3.57 -14.07
CA LEU A 94 -16.61 2.25 -14.32
C LEU A 94 -15.16 2.15 -13.84
N MET A 95 -14.33 3.15 -14.17
CA MET A 95 -12.93 3.21 -13.73
C MET A 95 -12.83 3.26 -12.20
N THR A 96 -13.69 4.05 -11.55
CA THR A 96 -13.77 4.14 -10.09
C THR A 96 -14.13 2.80 -9.46
N LEU A 97 -15.10 2.08 -10.04
CA LEU A 97 -15.52 0.75 -9.56
C LEU A 97 -14.41 -0.28 -9.71
N ILE A 98 -13.68 -0.28 -10.82
CA ILE A 98 -12.53 -1.17 -11.03
C ILE A 98 -11.47 -0.90 -9.97
N GLN A 99 -11.13 0.36 -9.74
CA GLN A 99 -10.11 0.75 -8.77
C GLN A 99 -10.55 0.44 -7.32
N LEU A 100 -11.84 0.60 -6.99
CA LEU A 100 -12.39 0.12 -5.71
C LEU A 100 -12.32 -1.41 -5.58
N GLY A 101 -12.57 -2.15 -6.67
CA GLY A 101 -12.42 -3.61 -6.71
C GLY A 101 -10.98 -4.05 -6.39
N VAL A 102 -9.99 -3.36 -6.98
CA VAL A 102 -8.56 -3.59 -6.68
C VAL A 102 -8.22 -3.26 -5.23
N LEU A 103 -8.77 -2.17 -4.69
CA LEU A 103 -8.58 -1.81 -3.28
C LEU A 103 -9.16 -2.88 -2.33
N LEU A 104 -10.36 -3.37 -2.61
CA LEU A 104 -10.98 -4.47 -1.85
C LEU A 104 -10.15 -5.75 -1.92
N LEU A 105 -9.56 -6.05 -3.09
CA LEU A 105 -8.62 -7.16 -3.24
C LEU A 105 -7.40 -6.98 -2.31
N PHE A 106 -6.86 -5.78 -2.15
CA PHE A 106 -5.76 -5.54 -1.20
C PHE A 106 -6.19 -5.71 0.25
N VAL A 107 -7.36 -5.22 0.63
CA VAL A 107 -7.92 -5.43 1.98
C VAL A 107 -8.05 -6.92 2.26
N PHE A 108 -8.58 -7.69 1.30
CA PHE A 108 -8.70 -9.13 1.41
C PHE A 108 -7.32 -9.80 1.50
N ALA A 109 -6.36 -9.40 0.66
CA ALA A 109 -4.99 -9.92 0.69
C ALA A 109 -4.32 -9.63 2.05
N LEU A 110 -4.45 -8.41 2.58
CA LEU A 110 -3.89 -8.04 3.87
C LEU A 110 -4.51 -8.88 5.00
N ARG A 111 -5.83 -9.07 4.97
CA ARG A 111 -6.54 -9.92 5.92
C ARG A 111 -6.12 -11.40 5.80
N ALA A 112 -5.90 -11.88 4.57
CA ALA A 112 -5.44 -13.23 4.28
C ALA A 112 -4.02 -13.49 4.85
N VAL A 113 -3.12 -12.51 4.75
CA VAL A 113 -1.77 -12.57 5.35
C VAL A 113 -1.84 -12.50 6.88
N ARG A 114 -2.65 -11.57 7.42
CA ARG A 114 -2.84 -11.43 8.88
C ARG A 114 -3.38 -12.71 9.53
N ASN A 115 -4.35 -13.34 8.89
CA ASN A 115 -5.05 -14.51 9.43
C ASN A 115 -4.39 -15.86 9.06
N LYS A 116 -3.25 -15.85 8.35
CA LYS A 116 -2.59 -17.06 7.84
C LYS A 116 -3.53 -18.00 7.08
N SER A 117 -4.36 -17.43 6.21
CA SER A 117 -5.26 -18.23 5.37
C SER A 117 -4.47 -19.19 4.45
N SER A 118 -5.14 -20.18 3.85
CA SER A 118 -4.52 -21.08 2.87
C SER A 118 -3.92 -20.35 1.66
N GLN A 119 -4.39 -19.15 1.35
CA GLN A 119 -3.91 -18.30 0.25
C GLN A 119 -2.93 -17.21 0.71
N ALA A 120 -2.49 -17.22 1.98
CA ALA A 120 -1.67 -16.16 2.53
C ALA A 120 -0.38 -15.93 1.71
N GLY A 121 0.26 -16.99 1.21
CA GLY A 121 1.46 -16.87 0.36
C GLY A 121 1.20 -16.14 -0.97
N ASN A 122 0.04 -16.32 -1.59
CA ASN A 122 -0.32 -15.59 -2.82
C ASN A 122 -0.66 -14.13 -2.51
N ALA A 123 -1.45 -13.91 -1.45
CA ALA A 123 -1.78 -12.57 -0.97
C ALA A 123 -0.52 -11.75 -0.61
N TYR A 124 0.49 -12.42 -0.03
CA TYR A 124 1.78 -11.83 0.30
C TYR A 124 2.53 -11.34 -0.94
N ARG A 125 2.67 -12.20 -1.96
CA ARG A 125 3.33 -11.83 -3.22
C ARG A 125 2.57 -10.72 -3.95
N LEU A 126 1.24 -10.77 -3.92
CA LEU A 126 0.40 -9.73 -4.50
C LEU A 126 0.72 -8.37 -3.85
N LEU A 127 0.74 -8.29 -2.52
CA LEU A 127 1.06 -7.06 -1.80
C LEU A 127 2.51 -6.59 -2.04
N GLN A 128 3.46 -7.49 -2.23
CA GLN A 128 4.83 -7.13 -2.63
C GLN A 128 4.88 -6.49 -4.03
N ILE A 129 4.26 -7.13 -5.02
CA ILE A 129 4.20 -6.63 -6.41
C ILE A 129 3.53 -5.26 -6.43
N PHE A 130 2.41 -5.11 -5.73
CA PHE A 130 1.73 -3.84 -5.66
C PHE A 130 2.50 -2.80 -4.86
N GLY A 131 3.26 -3.18 -3.83
CA GLY A 131 4.21 -2.27 -3.18
C GLY A 131 5.22 -1.66 -4.17
N VAL A 132 5.71 -2.45 -5.13
CA VAL A 132 6.62 -1.97 -6.18
C VAL A 132 5.87 -1.03 -7.12
N PHE A 133 4.65 -1.40 -7.52
CA PHE A 133 3.79 -0.54 -8.32
C PHE A 133 3.55 0.83 -7.65
N PHE A 134 3.26 0.87 -6.35
CA PHE A 134 3.08 2.10 -5.59
C PHE A 134 4.37 2.93 -5.52
N ALA A 135 5.53 2.28 -5.37
CA ALA A 135 6.82 2.95 -5.40
C ALA A 135 7.10 3.59 -6.77
N LEU A 136 6.85 2.86 -7.86
CA LEU A 136 6.98 3.38 -9.21
C LEU A 136 5.99 4.52 -9.47
N ARG A 137 4.73 4.37 -9.02
CA ARG A 137 3.69 5.40 -9.14
C ARG A 137 4.11 6.69 -8.46
N MET A 138 4.64 6.61 -7.24
CA MET A 138 5.20 7.76 -6.53
C MET A 138 6.29 8.46 -7.34
N ILE A 139 7.18 7.73 -8.03
CA ILE A 139 8.21 8.33 -8.88
C ILE A 139 7.58 9.05 -10.07
N THR A 140 6.58 8.44 -10.72
CA THR A 140 5.90 9.06 -11.87
C THR A 140 5.10 10.31 -11.51
N LEU A 141 4.76 10.52 -10.23
CA LEU A 141 4.07 11.71 -9.75
C LEU A 141 4.80 12.99 -10.14
N PHE A 142 6.13 12.98 -10.09
CA PHE A 142 6.97 14.12 -10.44
C PHE A 142 6.96 14.47 -11.94
N MET A 143 6.41 13.60 -12.78
CA MET A 143 6.24 13.81 -14.22
C MET A 143 4.83 14.30 -14.58
N MET A 144 3.90 14.33 -13.62
CA MET A 144 2.50 14.63 -13.87
C MET A 144 2.21 16.13 -13.70
N GLN A 145 1.44 16.72 -14.62
CA GLN A 145 1.00 18.12 -14.54
C GLN A 145 -0.47 18.20 -14.07
N PRO A 146 -0.85 19.24 -13.32
CA PRO A 146 -2.24 19.46 -12.95
C PRO A 146 -3.12 19.58 -14.21
N ALA A 147 -4.14 18.73 -14.30
CA ALA A 147 -5.02 18.66 -15.46
C ALA A 147 -6.20 19.64 -15.41
N SER A 148 -6.56 20.16 -14.22
CA SER A 148 -7.69 21.08 -14.03
C SER A 148 -7.20 22.49 -13.73
N THR A 149 -7.90 23.48 -14.28
CA THR A 149 -7.75 24.90 -13.93
C THR A 149 -8.74 25.34 -12.85
N ALA A 150 -9.79 24.55 -12.59
CA ALA A 150 -10.81 24.83 -11.58
C ALA A 150 -10.38 24.42 -10.16
N ILE A 151 -9.42 23.50 -10.03
CA ILE A 151 -8.98 22.97 -8.74
C ILE A 151 -7.69 23.68 -8.30
N PRO A 152 -7.67 24.33 -7.12
CA PRO A 152 -6.48 25.00 -6.63
C PRO A 152 -5.27 24.06 -6.50
N VAL A 153 -4.09 24.54 -6.90
CA VAL A 153 -2.82 23.78 -6.91
C VAL A 153 -2.49 23.14 -5.56
N VAL A 154 -2.90 23.76 -4.45
CA VAL A 154 -2.69 23.22 -3.10
C VAL A 154 -3.30 21.83 -2.92
N PHE A 155 -4.45 21.54 -3.55
CA PHE A 155 -5.09 20.23 -3.45
C PHE A 155 -4.30 19.14 -4.18
N TYR A 156 -3.68 19.48 -5.32
CA TYR A 156 -2.72 18.60 -5.99
C TYR A 156 -1.46 18.36 -5.15
N GLY A 157 -1.00 19.38 -4.43
CA GLY A 157 0.12 19.25 -3.48
C GLY A 157 -0.21 18.30 -2.32
N ILE A 158 -1.40 18.44 -1.72
CA ILE A 158 -1.87 17.55 -0.64
C ILE A 158 -1.98 16.12 -1.15
N ASP A 159 -2.61 15.93 -2.32
CA ASP A 159 -2.73 14.61 -2.94
C ASP A 159 -1.36 13.99 -3.24
N GLY A 160 -0.41 14.79 -3.72
CA GLY A 160 0.96 14.34 -3.94
C GLY A 160 1.69 13.91 -2.66
N VAL A 161 1.51 14.63 -1.55
CA VAL A 161 2.05 14.22 -0.24
C VAL A 161 1.47 12.88 0.19
N VAL A 162 0.16 12.68 0.02
CA VAL A 162 -0.49 11.39 0.28
C VAL A 162 0.21 10.32 -0.56
N GLN A 163 0.27 10.47 -1.88
CA GLN A 163 0.91 9.49 -2.79
C GLN A 163 2.37 9.17 -2.43
N ILE A 164 3.16 10.15 -1.97
CA ILE A 164 4.52 9.91 -1.47
C ILE A 164 4.51 9.00 -0.23
N ILE A 165 3.64 9.27 0.73
CA ILE A 165 3.49 8.42 1.93
C ILE A 165 3.12 6.99 1.53
N LEU A 166 2.20 6.80 0.56
CA LEU A 166 1.84 5.47 0.06
C LEU A 166 3.03 4.76 -0.58
N GLY A 167 3.80 5.46 -1.42
CA GLY A 167 4.99 4.91 -2.08
C GLY A 167 6.03 4.45 -1.06
N VAL A 168 6.34 5.29 -0.07
CA VAL A 168 7.25 4.95 1.03
C VAL A 168 6.71 3.79 1.85
N ALA A 169 5.42 3.77 2.17
CA ALA A 169 4.78 2.67 2.88
C ALA A 169 4.84 1.36 2.08
N GLY A 170 4.69 1.41 0.76
CA GLY A 170 4.87 0.27 -0.15
C GLY A 170 6.29 -0.28 -0.10
N ILE A 171 7.30 0.60 -0.17
CA ILE A 171 8.73 0.23 -0.08
C ILE A 171 9.03 -0.42 1.27
N LEU A 172 8.63 0.22 2.38
CA LEU A 172 8.86 -0.32 3.71
C LEU A 172 8.12 -1.64 3.94
N GLY A 173 6.91 -1.77 3.41
CA GLY A 173 6.16 -3.03 3.41
C GLY A 173 6.92 -4.14 2.71
N ILE A 174 7.57 -3.85 1.58
CA ILE A 174 8.44 -4.81 0.89
C ILE A 174 9.66 -5.14 1.74
N ILE A 175 10.36 -4.15 2.28
CA ILE A 175 11.57 -4.37 3.10
C ILE A 175 11.25 -5.28 4.30
N TYR A 176 10.19 -4.99 5.06
CA TYR A 176 9.79 -5.85 6.18
C TYR A 176 9.29 -7.22 5.73
N SER A 177 8.78 -7.34 4.50
CA SER A 177 8.36 -8.63 3.95
C SER A 177 9.52 -9.53 3.49
N THR A 178 10.76 -9.04 3.44
CA THR A 178 11.92 -9.92 3.17
C THR A 178 12.53 -10.50 4.44
N ASP A 179 12.10 -10.02 5.61
CA ASP A 179 12.55 -10.53 6.89
C ASP A 179 12.17 -12.02 7.06
N LYS A 180 13.06 -12.80 7.67
CA LYS A 180 12.88 -14.24 7.86
C LYS A 180 11.62 -14.55 8.65
N ASP A 181 11.29 -13.73 9.65
CA ASP A 181 10.10 -13.91 10.46
C ASP A 181 8.83 -13.65 9.65
N ALA A 182 8.87 -12.67 8.74
CA ALA A 182 7.77 -12.37 7.84
C ALA A 182 7.57 -13.48 6.79
N VAL A 183 8.65 -13.99 6.21
CA VAL A 183 8.59 -15.12 5.25
C VAL A 183 8.05 -16.37 5.93
N ASN A 184 8.56 -16.71 7.12
CA ASN A 184 8.12 -17.87 7.90
C ASN A 184 6.67 -17.75 8.39
N TRP A 185 6.19 -16.53 8.61
CA TRP A 185 4.81 -16.26 9.00
C TRP A 185 3.80 -16.75 7.96
N VAL A 186 4.18 -16.70 6.67
CA VAL A 186 3.31 -17.03 5.53
C VAL A 186 3.69 -18.34 4.84
N ALA A 187 4.83 -18.92 5.21
CA ALA A 187 5.28 -20.20 4.69
C ALA A 187 4.26 -21.31 5.05
N PRO A 188 3.93 -22.21 4.11
CA PRO A 188 3.14 -23.40 4.43
C PRO A 188 3.86 -24.22 5.50
N LYS A 189 3.15 -24.71 6.51
CA LYS A 189 3.67 -25.68 7.50
C LYS A 189 4.09 -26.99 6.80
N LYS A 190 5.25 -27.03 6.12
CA LYS A 190 5.81 -28.26 5.53
C LYS A 190 6.97 -28.84 6.35
N ASP A 191 7.49 -28.11 7.33
CA ASP A 191 8.73 -28.51 8.02
C ASP A 191 8.54 -29.27 9.34
N ALA A 192 7.32 -29.34 9.87
CA ALA A 192 7.04 -30.18 11.04
C ALA A 192 7.06 -31.68 10.70
N SER A 193 6.58 -32.06 9.51
CA SER A 193 6.50 -33.47 9.11
C SER A 193 7.85 -34.09 8.72
N LYS A 194 8.79 -33.32 8.15
CA LYS A 194 10.11 -33.85 7.75
C LYS A 194 11.10 -33.99 8.90
N LYS A 195 11.01 -33.15 9.94
CA LYS A 195 11.89 -33.28 11.12
C LYS A 195 11.50 -34.46 12.00
N ASP A 196 10.22 -34.79 12.08
CA ASP A 196 9.77 -35.97 12.83
C ASP A 196 10.08 -37.27 12.06
N ALA A 197 9.88 -37.32 10.74
CA ALA A 197 10.23 -38.49 9.93
C ALA A 197 11.74 -38.82 9.92
N ALA A 198 12.61 -37.80 9.87
CA ALA A 198 14.05 -37.99 9.90
C ALA A 198 14.60 -38.38 11.29
N LYS A 199 13.80 -38.24 12.35
CA LYS A 199 14.16 -38.68 13.70
C LYS A 199 13.78 -40.15 13.93
N THR A 200 12.63 -40.58 13.40
CA THR A 200 12.18 -41.97 13.49
C THR A 200 13.03 -42.94 12.66
N GLU A 201 13.60 -42.49 11.54
CA GLU A 201 14.46 -43.31 10.68
C GLU A 201 15.91 -43.47 11.20
N LYS A 202 16.31 -42.67 12.19
CA LYS A 202 17.63 -42.78 12.85
C LYS A 202 17.60 -43.57 14.16
N GLU A 203 16.41 -43.97 14.61
CA GLU A 203 16.20 -44.77 15.82
C GLU A 203 15.71 -46.21 15.50
N GLN A 204 15.77 -46.62 14.22
CA GLN A 204 15.54 -48.01 13.77
C GLN A 204 16.81 -48.64 13.19
#